data_AF-A0A5P8P0Y5-F1
#
_entry.id   AF-A0A5P8P0Y5-F1
#
_cell.length_a   1.000
_cell.length_b   1.000
_cell.length_c   1.000
_cell.angle_alpha   90.00
_cell.angle_beta   90.00
_cell.angle_gamma   90.00
#
_symmetry.space_group_name_H-M   'P 1'
#
loop_
_entity.id
_entity.type
_entity.pdbx_description
1 polymer ?
#
loop_
_entity_poly.entity_id
_entity_poly.type
_entity_poly.pdbx_seq_one_letter_code
_entity_poly.pdbx_strand_id
1 'polypeptide(L)'
;MKEQTTTDKMLKIFNRNIPVKEQYTFNEIKMAFSKTVGNKREKFLYKRFFKECSTEEFLEELKYVFGVKIQRLKQQYETFSNDDKIEFGSFWSTRFRLPKVKGMFISRCDEKYTEIDSFEKYELTPCIAYEMAIRNNKVKKLLSRYEKISTMLKDDKYFFKMHMSKKLFAFAYGYEDEKEIDEEYPKYEKLYEQKQANYEKLIKEDYKKFIDDYIDMCTELESTTLMDLQTMIEDELINDYLIYPEGYHRKFPCAEKAMGGETITNSHKEECVRVLNDENAEDGIGMRYEQITYKEFIKYQSIFVLNNEYKIDINNIIPNFKRQVNDQNQPILPINFSLPLDEIVEYITKVKEHINPKTPFELLGKELEKGDDLTCLPVMKGESPQKKLSDMLYVYDMKKKGYFDKEIINEVDGYHEKTAYLRNYINTYYDVAKEYIENEKYKELITGKSE
;
A
#
# COMPACT_ATOMS: atom_id res chain seq x y z
N MET A 1 8.94 -30.83 29.97
CA MET A 1 7.85 -30.57 29.00
C MET A 1 7.53 -29.09 28.79
N LYS A 2 7.42 -28.24 29.83
CA LYS A 2 7.18 -26.78 29.65
C LYS A 2 8.34 -26.03 28.95
N GLU A 3 9.59 -26.36 29.25
CA GLU A 3 10.77 -25.69 28.65
C GLU A 3 10.88 -25.85 27.13
N GLN A 4 10.50 -27.02 26.60
CA GLN A 4 10.67 -27.36 25.19
C GLN A 4 9.60 -26.70 24.30
N THR A 5 8.35 -26.67 24.78
CA THR A 5 7.24 -25.95 24.11
C THR A 5 7.41 -24.42 24.12
N THR A 6 8.11 -23.90 25.12
CA THR A 6 8.35 -22.46 25.31
C THR A 6 9.48 -21.96 24.39
N THR A 7 10.59 -22.71 24.32
CA THR A 7 11.71 -22.42 23.42
C THR A 7 11.25 -22.33 21.94
N ASP A 8 10.30 -23.18 21.55
CA ASP A 8 9.71 -23.17 20.21
C ASP A 8 8.88 -21.91 19.90
N LYS A 9 8.25 -21.27 20.89
CA LYS A 9 7.43 -20.06 20.70
C LYS A 9 8.32 -18.86 20.36
N MET A 10 9.37 -18.61 21.13
CA MET A 10 10.36 -17.57 20.85
C MET A 10 11.10 -17.81 19.53
N LEU A 11 11.55 -19.04 19.28
CA LEU A 11 12.19 -19.39 18.00
C LEU A 11 11.24 -19.14 16.84
N LYS A 12 9.96 -19.51 16.95
CA LYS A 12 8.95 -19.19 15.93
C LYS A 12 8.81 -17.70 15.71
N ILE A 13 8.78 -16.88 16.77
CA ILE A 13 8.70 -15.42 16.63
C ILE A 13 9.96 -14.89 15.93
N PHE A 14 11.14 -15.24 16.41
CA PHE A 14 12.42 -14.76 15.86
C PHE A 14 12.66 -15.21 14.42
N ASN A 15 12.20 -16.41 14.05
CA ASN A 15 12.37 -17.01 12.73
C ASN A 15 11.14 -16.89 11.82
N ARG A 16 10.06 -16.24 12.27
CA ARG A 16 8.86 -16.05 11.46
C ARG A 16 9.24 -15.33 10.18
N ASN A 17 8.84 -15.85 9.03
CA ASN A 17 9.15 -15.27 7.72
C ASN A 17 10.67 -15.16 7.43
N ILE A 18 11.55 -15.91 8.10
CA ILE A 18 12.98 -16.03 7.78
C ILE A 18 13.21 -17.35 7.02
N PRO A 19 13.93 -17.36 5.87
CA PRO A 19 14.10 -18.58 5.09
C PRO A 19 14.90 -19.59 5.91
N VAL A 20 14.60 -20.89 5.78
CA VAL A 20 15.16 -21.96 6.64
C VAL A 20 16.70 -21.89 6.74
N LYS A 21 17.38 -21.55 5.64
CA LYS A 21 18.85 -21.42 5.56
C LYS A 21 19.44 -20.25 6.36
N GLU A 22 18.62 -19.27 6.75
CA GLU A 22 19.03 -18.05 7.46
C GLU A 22 18.37 -17.94 8.84
N GLN A 23 17.53 -18.92 9.20
CA GLN A 23 16.90 -18.98 10.51
C GLN A 23 17.96 -18.97 11.60
N TYR A 24 17.70 -18.15 12.61
CA TYR A 24 18.51 -18.09 13.79
C TYR A 24 18.34 -19.39 14.57
N THR A 25 19.46 -20.04 14.80
CA THR A 25 19.54 -21.10 15.78
C THR A 25 19.33 -20.53 17.19
N PHE A 26 18.88 -21.38 18.10
CA PHE A 26 18.75 -21.01 19.51
C PHE A 26 20.05 -20.39 20.07
N ASN A 27 21.20 -20.93 19.68
CA ASN A 27 22.51 -20.45 20.12
C ASN A 27 22.85 -19.07 19.55
N GLU A 28 22.49 -18.77 18.30
CA GLU A 28 22.68 -17.44 17.72
C GLU A 28 21.82 -16.39 18.40
N ILE A 29 20.55 -16.72 18.73
CA ILE A 29 19.68 -15.83 19.49
C ILE A 29 20.29 -15.59 20.87
N LYS A 30 20.64 -16.66 21.60
CA LYS A 30 21.27 -16.56 22.92
C LYS A 30 22.53 -15.71 22.88
N MET A 31 23.37 -15.89 21.87
CA MET A 31 24.61 -15.15 21.67
C MET A 31 24.37 -13.68 21.32
N ALA A 32 23.35 -13.37 20.51
CA ALA A 32 22.97 -12.01 20.20
C ALA A 32 22.57 -11.26 21.48
N PHE A 33 21.72 -11.88 22.31
CA PHE A 33 21.30 -11.33 23.59
C PHE A 33 22.40 -11.36 24.67
N SER A 34 23.50 -12.08 24.42
CA SER A 34 24.71 -12.08 25.26
C SER A 34 25.73 -11.02 24.88
N LYS A 35 25.53 -10.22 23.80
CA LYS A 35 26.45 -9.15 23.33
C LYS A 35 25.94 -7.73 23.60
N THR A 36 26.88 -6.80 23.86
CA THR A 36 26.59 -5.40 24.27
C THR A 36 26.47 -4.47 23.06
N VAL A 37 27.00 -4.85 21.91
CA VAL A 37 26.79 -4.17 20.64
C VAL A 37 26.63 -5.26 19.60
N GLY A 38 25.47 -5.25 18.94
CA GLY A 38 25.16 -6.22 17.89
C GLY A 38 25.65 -5.75 16.53
N ASN A 39 26.08 -6.69 15.68
CA ASN A 39 26.19 -6.45 14.24
C ASN A 39 24.79 -6.21 13.61
N LYS A 40 24.71 -5.89 12.31
CA LYS A 40 23.41 -5.64 11.64
C LYS A 40 22.40 -6.77 11.86
N ARG A 41 22.86 -8.03 11.80
CA ARG A 41 22.03 -9.23 11.97
C ARG A 41 21.53 -9.42 13.42
N GLU A 42 22.32 -9.02 14.41
CA GLU A 42 21.94 -9.04 15.83
C GLU A 42 21.01 -7.86 16.17
N LYS A 43 21.22 -6.67 15.57
CA LYS A 43 20.28 -5.54 15.70
C LYS A 43 18.89 -5.87 15.17
N PHE A 44 18.80 -6.66 14.09
CA PHE A 44 17.52 -7.14 13.57
C PHE A 44 16.76 -7.99 14.61
N LEU A 45 17.44 -8.90 15.32
CA LEU A 45 16.83 -9.69 16.39
C LEU A 45 16.27 -8.80 17.51
N TYR A 46 17.02 -7.79 17.93
CA TYR A 46 16.56 -6.83 18.93
C TYR A 46 15.35 -6.01 18.43
N LYS A 47 15.39 -5.53 17.18
CA LYS A 47 14.26 -4.79 16.58
C LYS A 47 13.00 -5.65 16.60
N ARG A 48 13.12 -6.92 16.22
CA ARG A 48 12.03 -7.88 16.21
C ARG A 48 11.50 -8.18 17.61
N PHE A 49 12.40 -8.40 18.56
CA PHE A 49 12.04 -8.60 19.97
C PHE A 49 11.25 -7.41 20.51
N PHE A 50 11.75 -6.19 20.36
CA PHE A 50 11.05 -5.01 20.89
C PHE A 50 9.70 -4.79 20.19
N LYS A 51 9.59 -5.12 18.92
CA LYS A 51 8.35 -4.97 18.16
C LYS A 51 7.29 -6.03 18.50
N GLU A 52 7.68 -7.30 18.61
CA GLU A 52 6.74 -8.43 18.67
C GLU A 52 6.56 -9.01 20.08
N CYS A 53 7.49 -8.76 21.01
CA CYS A 53 7.49 -9.36 22.35
C CYS A 53 7.08 -8.38 23.47
N SER A 54 6.00 -7.62 23.27
CA SER A 54 5.58 -6.51 24.14
C SER A 54 4.71 -6.91 25.35
N THR A 55 4.96 -8.08 25.95
CA THR A 55 4.25 -8.56 27.16
C THR A 55 5.24 -8.98 28.26
N GLU A 56 4.80 -8.97 29.52
CA GLU A 56 5.65 -9.45 30.64
C GLU A 56 5.95 -10.94 30.54
N GLU A 57 5.05 -11.73 29.94
CA GLU A 57 5.28 -13.17 29.68
C GLU A 57 6.56 -13.38 28.87
N PHE A 58 6.71 -12.66 27.76
CA PHE A 58 7.91 -12.77 26.91
C PHE A 58 9.17 -12.25 27.59
N LEU A 59 9.06 -11.23 28.45
CA LEU A 59 10.20 -10.71 29.18
C LEU A 59 10.73 -11.71 30.21
N GLU A 60 9.84 -12.33 30.99
CA GLU A 60 10.22 -13.38 31.93
C GLU A 60 10.77 -14.62 31.21
N GLU A 61 10.18 -14.96 30.06
CA GLU A 61 10.68 -16.02 29.19
C GLU A 61 12.10 -15.72 28.70
N LEU A 62 12.38 -14.49 28.23
CA LEU A 62 13.72 -14.11 27.77
C LEU A 62 14.75 -14.15 28.89
N LYS A 63 14.36 -13.76 30.12
CA LYS A 63 15.23 -13.86 31.30
C LYS A 63 15.54 -15.32 31.64
N TYR A 64 14.53 -16.17 31.65
CA TYR A 64 14.66 -17.58 32.03
C TYR A 64 15.45 -18.39 30.99
N VAL A 65 15.06 -18.28 29.72
CA VAL A 65 15.60 -19.09 28.62
C VAL A 65 16.99 -18.62 28.19
N PHE A 66 17.21 -17.31 28.09
CA PHE A 66 18.43 -16.74 27.54
C PHE A 66 19.33 -16.06 28.59
N GLY A 67 18.93 -16.02 29.86
CA GLY A 67 19.71 -15.43 30.95
C GLY A 67 19.91 -13.91 30.82
N VAL A 68 18.99 -13.24 30.12
CA VAL A 68 19.18 -11.84 29.73
C VAL A 68 18.87 -10.89 30.87
N LYS A 69 19.82 -10.02 31.19
CA LYS A 69 19.63 -8.96 32.19
C LYS A 69 18.77 -7.84 31.63
N ILE A 70 17.76 -7.41 32.38
CA ILE A 70 16.84 -6.32 31.97
C ILE A 70 17.57 -5.00 31.67
N GLN A 71 18.63 -4.69 32.42
CA GLN A 71 19.48 -3.51 32.18
C GLN A 71 20.11 -3.53 30.78
N ARG A 72 20.43 -4.72 30.26
CA ARG A 72 20.99 -4.86 28.92
C ARG A 72 19.96 -4.56 27.84
N LEU A 73 18.74 -5.07 28.01
CA LEU A 73 17.64 -4.76 27.10
C LEU A 73 17.36 -3.26 27.09
N LYS A 74 17.40 -2.61 28.26
CA LYS A 74 17.31 -1.15 28.36
C LYS A 74 18.41 -0.45 27.56
N GLN A 75 19.68 -0.84 27.72
CA GLN A 75 20.80 -0.27 26.97
C GLN A 75 20.61 -0.43 25.45
N GLN A 76 20.21 -1.63 24.99
CA GLN A 76 19.95 -1.85 23.55
C GLN A 76 18.79 -0.99 23.05
N TYR A 77 17.68 -0.95 23.79
CA TYR A 77 16.53 -0.12 23.47
C TYR A 77 16.93 1.35 23.31
N GLU A 78 17.79 1.87 24.18
CA GLU A 78 18.27 3.26 24.11
C GLU A 78 19.06 3.55 22.82
N THR A 79 19.76 2.55 22.24
CA THR A 79 20.51 2.72 20.99
C THR A 79 19.66 2.85 19.73
N PHE A 80 18.38 2.49 19.78
CA PHE A 80 17.48 2.57 18.64
C PHE A 80 17.05 4.01 18.36
N SER A 81 16.72 4.30 17.09
CA SER A 81 16.20 5.60 16.69
C SER A 81 14.86 5.90 17.37
N ASN A 82 14.43 7.16 17.34
CA ASN A 82 13.11 7.51 17.86
C ASN A 82 11.99 6.82 17.06
N ASP A 83 12.16 6.67 15.74
CA ASP A 83 11.20 5.99 14.86
C ASP A 83 11.07 4.51 15.21
N ASP A 84 12.19 3.83 15.44
CA ASP A 84 12.19 2.45 15.93
C ASP A 84 11.46 2.34 17.28
N LYS A 85 11.73 3.26 18.22
CA LYS A 85 11.10 3.27 19.55
C LYS A 85 9.59 3.52 19.46
N ILE A 86 9.13 4.32 18.51
CA ILE A 86 7.70 4.50 18.22
C ILE A 86 7.11 3.20 17.67
N GLU A 87 7.80 2.54 16.74
CA GLU A 87 7.39 1.25 16.17
C GLU A 87 7.28 0.15 17.23
N PHE A 88 8.15 0.16 18.24
CA PHE A 88 8.11 -0.78 19.38
C PHE A 88 6.93 -0.53 20.34
N GLY A 89 6.28 0.63 20.24
CA GLY A 89 5.20 1.04 21.12
C GLY A 89 5.65 1.43 22.53
N SER A 90 4.67 1.76 23.37
CA SER A 90 4.96 2.37 24.68
C SER A 90 5.32 1.37 25.79
N PHE A 91 5.18 0.06 25.56
CA PHE A 91 5.44 -0.98 26.55
C PHE A 91 6.87 -0.89 27.12
N TRP A 92 7.88 -0.85 26.25
CA TRP A 92 9.29 -0.86 26.65
C TRP A 92 9.73 0.43 27.33
N SER A 93 9.30 1.58 26.81
CA SER A 93 9.55 2.87 27.46
C SER A 93 9.00 2.88 28.90
N THR A 94 7.78 2.38 29.09
CA THR A 94 7.15 2.25 30.42
C THR A 94 7.94 1.27 31.29
N ARG A 95 8.28 0.09 30.76
CA ARG A 95 8.99 -0.97 31.47
C ARG A 95 10.37 -0.53 31.96
N PHE A 96 11.09 0.24 31.15
CA PHE A 96 12.42 0.76 31.44
C PHE A 96 12.42 2.09 32.19
N ARG A 97 11.24 2.63 32.49
CA ARG A 97 11.03 3.96 33.10
C ARG A 97 11.75 5.04 32.30
N LEU A 98 11.64 4.95 30.98
CA LEU A 98 12.15 5.93 30.03
C LEU A 98 11.02 6.86 29.58
N PRO A 99 11.34 8.12 29.21
CA PRO A 99 10.36 8.98 28.57
C PRO A 99 9.76 8.29 27.35
N LYS A 100 8.43 8.35 27.22
CA LYS A 100 7.77 7.86 26.01
C LYS A 100 8.26 8.69 24.83
N VAL A 101 8.76 8.01 23.80
CA VAL A 101 9.09 8.67 22.54
C VAL A 101 7.78 8.91 21.80
N LYS A 102 7.52 10.17 21.47
CA LYS A 102 6.38 10.57 20.65
C LYS A 102 6.86 10.79 19.23
N GLY A 103 6.03 10.41 18.26
CA GLY A 103 6.25 10.80 16.86
C GLY A 103 6.07 12.30 16.66
N MET A 104 6.30 12.78 15.44
CA MET A 104 6.00 14.16 15.08
C MET A 104 4.52 14.47 15.31
N PHE A 105 4.23 15.49 16.13
CA PHE A 105 2.86 15.98 16.31
C PHE A 105 2.33 16.46 14.97
N ILE A 106 1.08 16.11 14.63
CA ILE A 106 0.39 16.68 13.48
C ILE A 106 -0.79 17.43 14.04
N SER A 107 -1.01 18.66 13.57
CA SER A 107 -2.17 19.45 13.97
C SER A 107 -3.45 18.90 13.34
N ARG A 108 -4.60 19.08 14.00
CA ARG A 108 -5.91 18.78 13.37
C ARG A 108 -6.21 19.72 12.19
N CYS A 109 -5.55 20.88 12.14
CA CYS A 109 -5.59 21.83 11.02
C CYS A 109 -4.71 21.41 9.83
N ASP A 110 -3.96 20.30 9.93
CA ASP A 110 -3.15 19.80 8.82
C ASP A 110 -4.03 19.45 7.60
N GLU A 111 -3.52 19.76 6.41
CA GLU A 111 -4.23 19.62 5.13
C GLU A 111 -4.84 18.22 4.95
N LYS A 112 -4.13 17.19 5.41
CA LYS A 112 -4.61 15.81 5.25
C LYS A 112 -5.90 15.51 6.03
N TYR A 113 -6.26 16.33 7.02
CA TYR A 113 -7.50 16.21 7.79
C TYR A 113 -8.54 17.24 7.35
N THR A 114 -8.11 18.46 7.01
CA THR A 114 -9.01 19.51 6.54
C THR A 114 -9.54 19.24 5.13
N GLU A 115 -8.80 18.51 4.30
CA GLU A 115 -9.30 18.04 3.01
C GLU A 115 -10.47 17.06 3.19
N ILE A 116 -10.42 16.18 4.19
CA ILE A 116 -11.52 15.25 4.51
C ILE A 116 -12.78 16.02 4.89
N ASP A 117 -12.63 17.13 5.63
CA ASP A 117 -13.75 18.01 6.01
C ASP A 117 -14.46 18.60 4.78
N SER A 118 -13.76 18.66 3.64
CA SER A 118 -14.22 19.23 2.38
C SER A 118 -14.74 18.21 1.37
N PHE A 119 -14.85 16.93 1.75
CA PHE A 119 -15.41 15.90 0.87
C PHE A 119 -16.90 16.13 0.62
N GLU A 120 -17.31 16.03 -0.64
CA GLU A 120 -18.71 16.10 -1.03
C GLU A 120 -19.45 14.79 -0.67
N LYS A 121 -20.77 14.88 -0.51
CA LYS A 121 -21.58 13.70 -0.12
C LYS A 121 -21.46 12.53 -1.10
N TYR A 122 -21.31 12.82 -2.39
CA TYR A 122 -21.23 11.81 -3.45
C TYR A 122 -19.87 11.12 -3.53
N GLU A 123 -18.82 11.68 -2.93
CA GLU A 123 -17.46 11.11 -2.94
C GLU A 123 -17.03 10.56 -1.57
N LEU A 124 -17.82 10.79 -0.51
CA LEU A 124 -17.42 10.52 0.87
C LEU A 124 -16.94 9.07 1.09
N THR A 125 -17.74 8.08 0.69
CA THR A 125 -17.43 6.66 0.90
C THR A 125 -16.11 6.23 0.24
N PRO A 126 -15.92 6.41 -1.09
CA PRO A 126 -14.66 6.03 -1.75
C PRO A 126 -13.46 6.83 -1.24
N CYS A 127 -13.63 8.11 -0.87
CA CYS A 127 -12.55 8.90 -0.29
C CYS A 127 -12.12 8.37 1.09
N ILE A 128 -13.07 8.05 1.97
CA ILE A 128 -12.78 7.60 3.32
C ILE A 128 -12.20 6.20 3.34
N ALA A 129 -12.69 5.31 2.48
CA ALA A 129 -12.10 3.99 2.31
C ALA A 129 -10.63 4.11 1.85
N TYR A 130 -10.33 5.02 0.93
CA TYR A 130 -8.96 5.31 0.52
C TYR A 130 -8.11 5.79 1.71
N GLU A 131 -8.60 6.76 2.49
CA GLU A 131 -7.92 7.24 3.69
C GLU A 131 -7.60 6.10 4.69
N MET A 132 -8.52 5.15 4.86
CA MET A 132 -8.32 3.99 5.71
C MET A 132 -7.28 3.01 5.11
N ALA A 133 -7.37 2.74 3.81
CA ALA A 133 -6.47 1.86 3.09
C ALA A 133 -5.01 2.34 3.17
N ILE A 134 -4.74 3.61 2.86
CA ILE A 134 -3.37 4.15 2.89
C ILE A 134 -2.78 4.25 4.31
N ARG A 135 -3.61 4.18 5.35
CA ARG A 135 -3.16 4.11 6.76
C ARG A 135 -2.76 2.70 7.18
N ASN A 136 -3.26 1.67 6.49
CA ASN A 136 -2.95 0.27 6.76
C ASN A 136 -1.46 -0.03 6.53
N ASN A 137 -0.83 -0.74 7.46
CA ASN A 137 0.61 -1.04 7.41
C ASN A 137 1.00 -1.99 6.27
N LYS A 138 0.11 -2.87 5.81
CA LYS A 138 0.35 -3.73 4.64
C LYS A 138 0.42 -2.87 3.37
N VAL A 139 -0.56 -2.00 3.17
CA VAL A 139 -0.61 -1.06 2.03
C VAL A 139 0.59 -0.14 2.03
N LYS A 140 0.94 0.48 3.18
CA LYS A 140 2.15 1.33 3.29
C LYS A 140 3.43 0.62 2.85
N LYS A 141 3.58 -0.65 3.24
CA LYS A 141 4.76 -1.44 2.83
C LYS A 141 4.75 -1.76 1.34
N LEU A 142 3.58 -2.07 0.76
CA LEU A 142 3.45 -2.28 -0.67
C LEU A 142 3.80 -1.01 -1.46
N LEU A 143 3.26 0.14 -1.06
CA LEU A 143 3.58 1.43 -1.68
C LEU A 143 5.07 1.76 -1.57
N SER A 144 5.70 1.53 -0.41
CA SER A 144 7.14 1.74 -0.23
C SER A 144 7.98 0.82 -1.13
N ARG A 145 7.57 -0.44 -1.31
CA ARG A 145 8.23 -1.36 -2.25
C ARG A 145 8.03 -0.92 -3.69
N TYR A 146 6.81 -0.49 -4.05
CA TYR A 146 6.51 0.04 -5.38
C TYR A 146 7.39 1.25 -5.71
N GLU A 147 7.51 2.19 -4.78
CA GLU A 147 8.36 3.38 -4.94
C GLU A 147 9.84 2.98 -5.12
N LYS A 148 10.32 2.01 -4.34
CA LYS A 148 11.69 1.47 -4.48
C LYS A 148 11.91 0.90 -5.88
N ILE A 149 11.03 0.02 -6.34
CA ILE A 149 11.12 -0.58 -7.69
C ILE A 149 11.01 0.48 -8.78
N SER A 150 10.06 1.40 -8.67
CA SER A 150 9.86 2.49 -9.62
C SER A 150 11.09 3.39 -9.72
N THR A 151 11.76 3.66 -8.58
CA THR A 151 13.01 4.42 -8.55
C THR A 151 14.14 3.63 -9.23
N MET A 152 14.23 2.32 -9.00
CA MET A 152 15.22 1.47 -9.67
C MET A 152 15.01 1.41 -11.18
N LEU A 153 13.77 1.34 -11.65
CA LEU A 153 13.45 1.31 -13.09
C LEU A 153 13.78 2.63 -13.80
N LYS A 154 13.77 3.76 -13.08
CA LYS A 154 14.16 5.08 -13.60
C LYS A 154 15.66 5.34 -13.54
N ASP A 155 16.43 4.53 -12.81
CA ASP A 155 17.85 4.74 -12.60
C ASP A 155 18.67 3.90 -13.59
N ASP A 156 19.37 4.60 -14.49
CA ASP A 156 20.20 4.02 -15.55
C ASP A 156 21.21 3.00 -15.02
N LYS A 157 21.64 3.08 -13.76
CA LYS A 157 22.58 2.12 -13.16
C LYS A 157 22.00 0.70 -13.10
N TYR A 158 20.68 0.54 -13.13
CA TYR A 158 20.03 -0.77 -13.23
C TYR A 158 19.76 -1.16 -14.68
N PHE A 159 19.64 -0.20 -15.59
CA PHE A 159 19.56 -0.47 -17.02
C PHE A 159 20.83 -1.18 -17.51
N PHE A 160 22.02 -0.74 -17.08
CA PHE A 160 23.30 -1.36 -17.47
C PHE A 160 23.64 -2.70 -16.78
N LYS A 161 22.76 -3.23 -15.91
CA LYS A 161 22.94 -4.52 -15.24
C LYS A 161 22.38 -5.71 -16.02
N MET A 162 21.98 -5.50 -17.28
CA MET A 162 21.49 -6.53 -18.18
C MET A 162 22.60 -7.53 -18.60
N HIS A 163 22.17 -8.70 -19.09
CA HIS A 163 23.07 -9.68 -19.71
C HIS A 163 23.94 -9.03 -20.78
N MET A 164 25.27 -9.12 -20.63
CA MET A 164 26.21 -8.57 -21.61
C MET A 164 26.44 -9.57 -22.73
N SER A 165 26.23 -9.14 -23.98
CA SER A 165 26.74 -9.90 -25.12
C SER A 165 28.27 -10.04 -25.02
N LYS A 166 28.83 -11.09 -25.62
CA LYS A 166 30.29 -11.31 -25.67
C LYS A 166 31.11 -10.08 -26.06
N LYS A 167 30.63 -9.32 -27.05
CA LYS A 167 31.27 -8.06 -27.49
C LYS A 167 31.23 -6.97 -26.42
N LEU A 168 30.08 -6.83 -25.75
CA LEU A 168 29.90 -5.84 -24.70
C LEU A 168 30.70 -6.20 -23.44
N PHE A 169 30.76 -7.49 -23.10
CA PHE A 169 31.61 -8.02 -22.03
C PHE A 169 33.09 -7.71 -22.30
N ALA A 170 33.59 -8.03 -23.50
CA ALA A 170 34.97 -7.73 -23.88
C ALA A 170 35.29 -6.25 -23.74
N PHE A 171 34.40 -5.38 -24.23
CA PHE A 171 34.52 -3.93 -24.10
C PHE A 171 34.52 -3.46 -22.63
N ALA A 172 33.58 -3.94 -21.80
CA ALA A 172 33.40 -3.50 -20.42
C ALA A 172 34.58 -3.89 -19.50
N TYR A 173 35.22 -5.03 -19.77
CA TYR A 173 36.35 -5.54 -18.98
C TYR A 173 37.72 -5.26 -19.62
N GLY A 174 37.77 -4.62 -20.79
CA GLY A 174 39.01 -4.23 -21.45
C GLY A 174 39.80 -5.40 -22.04
N TYR A 175 39.12 -6.47 -22.46
CA TYR A 175 39.75 -7.58 -23.16
C TYR A 175 39.95 -7.23 -24.64
N GLU A 176 41.20 -7.25 -25.12
CA GLU A 176 41.55 -7.06 -26.53
C GLU A 176 41.93 -8.37 -27.23
N ASP A 177 42.36 -9.40 -26.48
CA ASP A 177 42.71 -10.72 -27.01
C ASP A 177 41.47 -11.63 -27.10
N GLU A 178 41.15 -12.08 -28.31
CA GLU A 178 40.03 -12.98 -28.59
C GLU A 178 40.11 -14.31 -27.81
N LYS A 179 41.32 -14.81 -27.54
CA LYS A 179 41.51 -16.04 -26.75
C LYS A 179 41.13 -15.86 -25.29
N GLU A 180 41.48 -14.73 -24.67
CA GLU A 180 41.10 -14.44 -23.28
C GLU A 180 39.59 -14.26 -23.15
N ILE A 181 38.95 -13.63 -24.16
CA ILE A 181 37.50 -13.49 -24.21
C ILE A 181 36.81 -14.87 -24.30
N ASP A 182 37.33 -15.77 -25.14
CA ASP A 182 36.82 -17.13 -25.31
C ASP A 182 36.91 -17.97 -24.02
N GLU A 183 37.91 -17.71 -23.18
CA GLU A 183 38.10 -18.42 -21.91
C GLU A 183 37.27 -17.84 -20.76
N GLU A 184 37.13 -16.51 -20.66
CA GLU A 184 36.47 -15.84 -19.55
C GLU A 184 34.95 -15.64 -19.74
N TYR A 185 34.49 -15.39 -20.97
CA TYR A 185 33.06 -15.15 -21.23
C TYR A 185 32.15 -16.31 -20.81
N PRO A 186 32.47 -17.59 -21.06
CA PRO A 186 31.63 -18.70 -20.59
C PRO A 186 31.54 -18.79 -19.06
N LYS A 187 32.56 -18.33 -18.32
CA LYS A 187 32.53 -18.29 -16.85
C LYS A 187 31.57 -17.21 -16.35
N TYR A 188 31.60 -16.04 -17.01
CA TYR A 188 30.64 -14.97 -16.77
C TYR A 188 29.20 -15.42 -17.05
N GLU A 189 28.94 -16.02 -18.23
CA GLU A 189 27.62 -16.48 -18.64
C GLU A 189 27.03 -17.48 -17.64
N LYS A 190 27.82 -18.49 -17.25
CA LYS A 190 27.41 -19.48 -16.24
C LYS A 190 27.12 -18.84 -14.87
N LEU A 191 27.90 -17.86 -14.44
CA LEU A 191 27.67 -17.16 -13.18
C LEU A 191 26.40 -16.31 -13.23
N TYR A 192 26.16 -15.65 -14.37
CA TYR A 192 24.97 -14.84 -14.62
C TYR A 192 23.70 -15.71 -14.55
N GLU A 193 23.67 -16.84 -15.26
CA GLU A 193 22.55 -17.80 -15.23
C GLU A 193 22.27 -18.31 -13.81
N GLN A 194 23.32 -18.61 -13.04
CA GLN A 194 23.17 -19.03 -11.64
C GLN A 194 22.57 -17.94 -10.76
N LYS A 195 22.94 -16.67 -10.98
CA LYS A 195 22.34 -15.54 -10.26
C LYS A 195 20.86 -15.40 -10.60
N GLN A 196 20.49 -15.41 -11.89
CA GLN A 196 19.08 -15.30 -12.30
C GLN A 196 18.24 -16.43 -11.72
N ALA A 197 18.68 -17.68 -11.84
CA ALA A 197 17.97 -18.83 -11.27
C ALA A 197 17.77 -18.71 -9.75
N ASN A 198 18.75 -18.13 -9.04
CA ASN A 198 18.63 -17.88 -7.61
C ASN A 198 17.66 -16.72 -7.30
N TYR A 199 17.66 -15.66 -8.10
CA TYR A 199 16.70 -14.55 -7.96
C TYR A 199 15.28 -15.03 -8.20
N GLU A 200 15.02 -15.74 -9.30
CA GLU A 200 13.72 -16.34 -9.61
C GLU A 200 13.20 -17.22 -8.48
N LYS A 201 14.08 -18.05 -7.92
CA LYS A 201 13.74 -18.91 -6.77
C LYS A 201 13.31 -18.07 -5.55
N LEU A 202 14.08 -17.04 -5.19
CA LEU A 202 13.78 -16.19 -4.04
C LEU A 202 12.49 -15.37 -4.24
N ILE A 203 12.26 -14.88 -5.46
CA ILE A 203 11.04 -14.14 -5.82
C ILE A 203 9.82 -15.06 -5.71
N LYS A 204 9.92 -16.27 -6.25
CA LYS A 204 8.83 -17.28 -6.19
C LYS A 204 8.52 -17.73 -4.76
N GLU A 205 9.52 -17.76 -3.88
CA GLU A 205 9.33 -18.07 -2.46
C GLU A 205 8.58 -16.96 -1.72
N ASP A 206 9.05 -15.71 -1.84
CA ASP A 206 8.42 -14.52 -1.24
C ASP A 206 8.99 -13.23 -1.88
N TYR A 207 8.28 -12.70 -2.88
CA TYR A 207 8.71 -11.51 -3.61
C TYR A 207 8.85 -10.27 -2.71
N LYS A 208 7.98 -10.12 -1.70
CA LYS A 208 8.01 -8.97 -0.78
C LYS A 208 9.29 -8.96 0.02
N LYS A 209 9.66 -10.13 0.52
CA LYS A 209 10.91 -10.33 1.23
C LYS A 209 12.12 -10.19 0.32
N PHE A 210 12.03 -10.64 -0.93
CA PHE A 210 13.09 -10.39 -1.90
C PHE A 210 13.39 -8.90 -2.05
N ILE A 211 12.35 -8.08 -2.15
CA ILE A 211 12.49 -6.61 -2.24
C ILE A 211 13.05 -6.00 -0.95
N ASP A 212 12.60 -6.47 0.21
CA ASP A 212 13.01 -5.92 1.50
C ASP A 212 14.47 -6.29 1.84
N ASP A 213 14.85 -7.56 1.63
CA ASP A 213 16.07 -8.13 2.18
C ASP A 213 17.19 -8.27 1.14
N TYR A 214 16.88 -8.50 -0.14
CA TYR A 214 17.87 -8.96 -1.13
C TYR A 214 18.11 -8.01 -2.30
N ILE A 215 17.11 -7.23 -2.73
CA ILE A 215 17.17 -6.51 -4.01
C ILE A 215 18.35 -5.51 -4.13
N ASP A 216 18.74 -4.88 -3.03
CA ASP A 216 19.86 -3.91 -3.02
C ASP A 216 21.23 -4.61 -3.16
N MET A 217 21.30 -5.92 -2.89
CA MET A 217 22.51 -6.73 -3.05
C MET A 217 22.64 -7.33 -4.45
N CYS A 218 21.64 -7.16 -5.32
CA CYS A 218 21.68 -7.68 -6.68
C CYS A 218 22.65 -6.88 -7.57
N THR A 219 23.56 -7.60 -8.21
CA THR A 219 24.60 -7.02 -9.09
C THR A 219 24.19 -7.03 -10.56
N GLU A 220 23.36 -7.99 -10.97
CA GLU A 220 22.96 -8.25 -12.35
C GLU A 220 21.47 -8.62 -12.37
N LEU A 221 20.58 -7.69 -12.01
CA LEU A 221 19.14 -7.94 -12.01
C LEU A 221 18.54 -7.45 -13.33
N GLU A 222 17.82 -8.32 -14.05
CA GLU A 222 17.17 -7.92 -15.29
C GLU A 222 16.06 -6.88 -15.05
N SER A 223 15.89 -5.96 -16.01
CA SER A 223 14.81 -4.97 -15.98
C SER A 223 13.43 -5.63 -16.09
N THR A 224 13.33 -6.73 -16.83
CA THR A 224 12.13 -7.60 -16.89
C THR A 224 11.74 -8.09 -15.51
N THR A 225 12.69 -8.58 -14.71
CA THR A 225 12.44 -9.00 -13.32
C THR A 225 11.96 -7.84 -12.44
N LEU A 226 12.47 -6.62 -12.64
CA LEU A 226 11.97 -5.43 -11.94
C LEU A 226 10.55 -5.07 -12.37
N MET A 227 10.22 -5.17 -13.66
CA MET A 227 8.87 -4.95 -14.19
C MET A 227 7.89 -6.01 -13.67
N ASP A 228 8.30 -7.28 -13.59
CA ASP A 228 7.50 -8.36 -13.03
C ASP A 228 7.23 -8.11 -11.54
N LEU A 229 8.24 -7.73 -10.76
CA LEU A 229 8.07 -7.35 -9.36
C LEU A 229 7.14 -6.14 -9.19
N GLN A 230 7.25 -5.14 -10.06
CA GLN A 230 6.34 -3.99 -10.07
C GLN A 230 4.89 -4.46 -10.30
N THR A 231 4.68 -5.31 -11.32
CA THR A 231 3.37 -5.87 -11.68
C THR A 231 2.79 -6.68 -10.51
N MET A 232 3.59 -7.51 -9.84
CA MET A 232 3.12 -8.27 -8.66
C MET A 232 2.67 -7.37 -7.51
N ILE A 233 3.33 -6.21 -7.31
CA ILE A 233 2.94 -5.23 -6.29
C ILE A 233 1.67 -4.49 -6.72
N GLU A 234 1.59 -4.08 -7.98
CA GLU A 234 0.42 -3.43 -8.58
C GLU A 234 -0.82 -4.32 -8.47
N ASP A 235 -0.71 -5.59 -8.86
CA ASP A 235 -1.79 -6.57 -8.78
C ASP A 235 -2.27 -6.74 -7.34
N GLU A 236 -1.38 -6.78 -6.35
CA GLU A 236 -1.78 -6.87 -4.95
C GLU A 236 -2.43 -5.58 -4.46
N LEU A 237 -1.87 -4.41 -4.76
CA LEU A 237 -2.45 -3.12 -4.39
C LEU A 237 -3.86 -2.95 -4.98
N ILE A 238 -4.05 -3.35 -6.23
CA ILE A 238 -5.29 -3.18 -6.96
C ILE A 238 -6.31 -4.22 -6.52
N ASN A 239 -5.97 -5.52 -6.58
CA ASN A 239 -6.94 -6.58 -6.36
C ASN A 239 -7.29 -6.73 -4.88
N ASP A 240 -6.33 -6.54 -3.97
CA ASP A 240 -6.58 -6.73 -2.55
C ASP A 240 -6.99 -5.44 -1.84
N TYR A 241 -6.62 -4.26 -2.35
CA TYR A 241 -6.83 -2.99 -1.63
C TYR A 241 -7.47 -1.87 -2.46
N LEU A 242 -7.73 -2.07 -3.76
CA LEU A 242 -8.30 -1.06 -4.67
C LEU A 242 -7.46 0.23 -4.77
N ILE A 243 -6.15 0.12 -4.55
CA ILE A 243 -5.17 1.20 -4.60
C ILE A 243 -4.41 1.13 -5.92
N TYR A 244 -4.34 2.26 -6.61
CA TYR A 244 -3.62 2.45 -7.86
C TYR A 244 -2.38 3.27 -7.58
N PRO A 245 -1.19 2.66 -7.65
CA PRO A 245 0.02 3.41 -7.41
C PRO A 245 0.22 4.48 -8.48
N GLU A 246 0.95 5.54 -8.11
CA GLU A 246 1.20 6.66 -9.02
C GLU A 246 1.91 6.19 -10.29
N GLY A 247 1.41 6.67 -11.44
CA GLY A 247 1.90 6.28 -12.76
C GLY A 247 1.28 5.00 -13.34
N TYR A 248 0.36 4.34 -12.62
CA TYR A 248 -0.34 3.18 -13.16
C TYR A 248 -1.21 3.55 -14.38
N HIS A 249 -1.08 2.77 -15.45
CA HIS A 249 -1.85 2.93 -16.68
C HIS A 249 -2.78 1.72 -16.91
N ARG A 250 -4.11 1.96 -16.94
CA ARG A 250 -5.06 0.93 -17.39
C ARG A 250 -5.42 1.11 -18.85
N LYS A 251 -5.82 0.01 -19.48
CA LYS A 251 -6.58 0.03 -20.73
C LYS A 251 -8.06 0.30 -20.43
N PHE A 252 -8.76 1.01 -21.32
CA PHE A 252 -10.20 1.20 -21.17
C PHE A 252 -10.93 -0.14 -21.41
N PRO A 253 -11.88 -0.54 -20.54
CA PRO A 253 -12.66 -1.77 -20.73
C PRO A 253 -13.46 -1.81 -22.03
N CYS A 254 -13.81 -0.64 -22.56
CA CYS A 254 -14.64 -0.49 -23.76
C CYS A 254 -13.83 -0.25 -25.04
N ALA A 255 -12.50 -0.10 -24.97
CA ALA A 255 -11.70 0.15 -26.16
C ALA A 255 -11.59 -1.13 -26.99
N GLU A 256 -12.04 -1.07 -28.24
CA GLU A 256 -11.94 -2.21 -29.17
C GLU A 256 -10.47 -2.47 -29.55
N LYS A 257 -9.59 -1.47 -29.37
CA LYS A 257 -8.16 -1.55 -29.74
C LYS A 257 -7.23 -1.21 -28.57
N ALA A 258 -6.07 -1.88 -28.55
CA ALA A 258 -5.11 -1.91 -27.45
C ALA A 258 -4.40 -0.59 -27.10
N MET A 259 -4.69 0.52 -27.80
CA MET A 259 -3.97 1.80 -27.67
C MET A 259 -4.70 2.85 -26.82
N GLY A 260 -5.96 2.61 -26.43
CA GLY A 260 -6.69 3.46 -25.50
C GLY A 260 -6.40 3.10 -24.04
N GLY A 261 -5.64 3.93 -23.34
CA GLY A 261 -5.41 3.79 -21.90
C GLY A 261 -5.46 5.11 -21.17
N GLU A 262 -5.61 5.05 -19.85
CA GLU A 262 -5.54 6.22 -18.98
C GLU A 262 -4.64 5.95 -17.79
N THR A 263 -3.93 6.99 -17.34
CA THR A 263 -3.32 7.00 -16.02
C THR A 263 -4.45 7.05 -14.99
N ILE A 264 -4.59 6.00 -14.17
CA ILE A 264 -5.48 6.06 -13.01
C ILE A 264 -4.68 6.62 -11.86
N THR A 265 -5.27 7.61 -11.20
CA THR A 265 -4.78 8.11 -9.93
C THR A 265 -5.86 7.88 -8.88
N ASN A 266 -5.45 7.55 -7.66
CA ASN A 266 -6.37 7.64 -6.52
C ASN A 266 -6.58 9.10 -6.08
N SER A 267 -6.01 10.09 -6.75
CA SER A 267 -6.16 11.52 -6.47
C SER A 267 -6.88 12.24 -7.61
N HIS A 268 -7.51 13.38 -7.30
CA HIS A 268 -8.09 14.25 -8.31
C HIS A 268 -7.05 14.72 -9.33
N LYS A 269 -7.48 14.88 -10.58
CA LYS A 269 -6.73 15.55 -11.63
C LYS A 269 -7.14 17.02 -11.68
N GLU A 270 -6.17 17.91 -11.86
CA GLU A 270 -6.43 19.33 -12.08
C GLU A 270 -7.31 19.55 -13.32
N GLU A 271 -8.13 20.60 -13.28
CA GLU A 271 -8.98 20.97 -14.41
C GLU A 271 -8.10 21.23 -15.65
N CYS A 272 -8.38 20.48 -16.71
CA CYS A 272 -7.67 20.57 -17.97
C CYS A 272 -8.66 20.78 -19.09
N VAL A 273 -8.48 21.88 -19.81
CA VAL A 273 -9.30 22.22 -20.97
C VAL A 273 -8.75 21.49 -22.18
N ARG A 274 -9.32 20.30 -22.44
CA ARG A 274 -9.31 19.59 -23.72
C ARG A 274 -7.93 19.20 -24.25
N VAL A 275 -7.51 17.96 -24.02
CA VAL A 275 -6.40 17.34 -24.77
C VAL A 275 -6.97 16.71 -26.04
N LEU A 276 -6.60 17.26 -27.20
CA LEU A 276 -6.88 16.67 -28.52
C LEU A 276 -5.59 16.05 -29.06
N ASN A 277 -5.60 14.72 -29.22
CA ASN A 277 -4.57 14.03 -29.99
C ASN A 277 -5.21 13.57 -31.31
N ASP A 278 -4.77 14.17 -32.41
CA ASP A 278 -5.09 13.72 -33.76
C ASP A 278 -3.87 12.94 -34.28
N GLU A 279 -3.92 11.61 -34.15
CA GLU A 279 -2.97 10.74 -34.86
C GLU A 279 -3.47 10.59 -36.30
N ASN A 280 -2.97 11.45 -37.18
CA ASN A 280 -3.16 11.30 -38.63
C ASN A 280 -2.26 10.15 -39.10
N ALA A 281 -2.82 8.99 -39.47
CA ALA A 281 -2.06 8.03 -40.28
C ALA A 281 -2.32 8.31 -41.76
N GLU A 282 -1.23 8.39 -42.51
CA GLU A 282 -1.20 8.52 -43.97
C GLU A 282 -1.85 7.31 -44.70
N ASP A 283 -2.32 6.29 -43.96
CA ASP A 283 -2.79 4.99 -44.49
C ASP A 283 -4.26 4.62 -44.12
N GLY A 284 -5.13 5.60 -43.84
CA GLY A 284 -6.58 5.34 -43.67
C GLY A 284 -7.01 4.76 -42.32
N ILE A 285 -6.12 4.83 -41.32
CA ILE A 285 -6.37 4.53 -39.91
C ILE A 285 -6.15 5.81 -39.10
N GLY A 286 -7.20 6.43 -38.58
CA GLY A 286 -7.10 7.65 -37.78
C GLY A 286 -7.67 7.45 -36.40
N MET A 287 -7.04 8.01 -35.37
CA MET A 287 -7.63 8.08 -34.03
C MET A 287 -7.68 9.52 -33.58
N ARG A 288 -8.86 9.94 -33.12
CA ARG A 288 -9.03 11.22 -32.43
C ARG A 288 -9.49 10.96 -31.02
N TYR A 289 -8.78 11.52 -30.07
CA TYR A 289 -9.05 11.40 -28.64
C TYR A 289 -9.28 12.77 -28.03
N GLU A 290 -10.29 12.86 -27.16
CA GLU A 290 -10.64 14.03 -26.35
C GLU A 290 -10.74 13.61 -24.88
N GLN A 291 -9.96 14.29 -24.04
CA GLN A 291 -10.11 14.26 -22.59
C GLN A 291 -10.46 15.65 -22.06
N ILE A 292 -11.51 15.74 -21.26
CA ILE A 292 -11.89 16.96 -20.53
C ILE A 292 -12.01 16.62 -19.05
N THR A 293 -11.24 17.31 -18.21
CA THR A 293 -11.26 17.13 -16.76
C THR A 293 -12.09 18.24 -16.12
N TYR A 294 -13.22 17.87 -15.53
CA TYR A 294 -14.02 18.72 -14.64
C TYR A 294 -13.66 18.43 -13.19
N LYS A 295 -14.01 19.33 -12.28
CA LYS A 295 -13.82 19.13 -10.84
C LYS A 295 -14.42 17.82 -10.33
N GLU A 296 -15.61 17.44 -10.81
CA GLU A 296 -16.34 16.28 -10.30
C GLU A 296 -16.12 15.00 -11.12
N PHE A 297 -15.78 15.12 -12.41
CA PHE A 297 -15.65 13.98 -13.33
C PHE A 297 -14.68 14.24 -14.49
N ILE A 298 -14.18 13.17 -15.09
CA ILE A 298 -13.38 13.22 -16.32
C ILE A 298 -14.19 12.59 -17.45
N LYS A 299 -14.28 13.31 -18.56
CA LYS A 299 -14.89 12.85 -19.80
C LYS A 299 -13.80 12.35 -20.74
N TYR A 300 -13.95 11.12 -21.23
CA TYR A 300 -13.12 10.52 -22.27
C TYR A 300 -13.97 10.19 -23.49
N GLN A 301 -13.57 10.71 -24.65
CA GLN A 301 -14.18 10.35 -25.92
C GLN A 301 -13.09 10.05 -26.96
N SER A 302 -13.22 8.94 -27.67
CA SER A 302 -12.40 8.67 -28.85
C SER A 302 -13.26 8.19 -30.01
N ILE A 303 -12.83 8.57 -31.20
CA ILE A 303 -13.31 8.01 -32.45
C ILE A 303 -12.14 7.36 -33.18
N PHE A 304 -12.42 6.22 -33.77
CA PHE A 304 -11.53 5.49 -34.64
C PHE A 304 -12.08 5.53 -36.07
N VAL A 305 -11.21 5.82 -37.03
CA VAL A 305 -11.51 5.78 -38.46
C VAL A 305 -10.86 4.54 -39.04
N LEU A 306 -11.68 3.64 -39.59
CA LEU A 306 -11.22 2.49 -40.37
C LEU A 306 -11.87 2.55 -41.73
N ASN A 307 -11.09 2.56 -42.82
CA ASN A 307 -11.65 2.49 -44.18
C ASN A 307 -12.75 3.56 -44.44
N ASN A 308 -12.57 4.78 -43.92
CA ASN A 308 -13.54 5.89 -43.96
C ASN A 308 -14.85 5.68 -43.15
N GLU A 309 -14.95 4.65 -42.31
CA GLU A 309 -16.02 4.50 -41.32
C GLU A 309 -15.58 5.05 -39.97
N TYR A 310 -16.42 5.91 -39.39
CA TYR A 310 -16.22 6.44 -38.04
C TYR A 310 -16.90 5.53 -37.02
N LYS A 311 -16.13 5.04 -36.06
CA LYS A 311 -16.64 4.29 -34.91
C LYS A 311 -16.22 4.98 -33.62
N ILE A 312 -17.15 5.08 -32.68
CA ILE A 312 -16.80 5.50 -31.32
C ILE A 312 -16.03 4.34 -30.68
N ASP A 313 -14.82 4.63 -30.21
CA ASP A 313 -13.95 3.64 -29.55
C ASP A 313 -14.03 3.80 -28.03
N ILE A 314 -14.07 5.04 -27.52
CA ILE A 314 -14.24 5.34 -26.09
C ILE A 314 -15.35 6.39 -25.94
N ASN A 315 -16.29 6.15 -25.02
CA ASN A 315 -17.25 7.16 -24.58
C ASN A 315 -17.55 6.91 -23.09
N ASN A 316 -16.67 7.40 -22.23
CA ASN A 316 -16.70 7.10 -20.81
C ASN A 316 -16.67 8.39 -19.96
N ILE A 317 -17.36 8.35 -18.83
CA ILE A 317 -17.32 9.38 -17.81
C ILE A 317 -16.92 8.68 -16.52
N ILE A 318 -15.82 9.13 -15.91
CA ILE A 318 -15.34 8.56 -14.64
C ILE A 318 -15.30 9.65 -13.57
N PRO A 319 -15.40 9.28 -12.28
CA PRO A 319 -15.27 10.25 -11.19
C PRO A 319 -13.89 10.91 -11.13
N ASN A 320 -13.86 12.21 -10.79
CA ASN A 320 -12.64 12.97 -10.48
C ASN A 320 -12.58 13.34 -8.99
N PHE A 321 -12.86 12.35 -8.13
CA PHE A 321 -12.92 12.59 -6.69
C PHE A 321 -11.56 12.97 -6.12
N LYS A 322 -11.58 13.75 -5.03
CA LYS A 322 -10.35 14.21 -4.35
C LYS A 322 -9.39 13.09 -4.05
N ARG A 323 -9.94 12.00 -3.49
CA ARG A 323 -9.25 10.75 -3.22
C ARG A 323 -10.20 9.59 -3.48
N GLN A 324 -9.83 8.52 -4.17
CA GLN A 324 -10.75 7.40 -4.38
C GLN A 324 -10.05 6.07 -4.44
N VAL A 325 -10.58 5.06 -3.76
CA VAL A 325 -10.41 3.67 -4.19
C VAL A 325 -11.21 3.47 -5.47
N ASN A 326 -10.65 2.73 -6.42
CA ASN A 326 -11.25 2.57 -7.74
C ASN A 326 -11.56 1.09 -7.99
N ASP A 327 -12.83 0.70 -7.80
CA ASP A 327 -13.26 -0.66 -8.10
C ASP A 327 -13.57 -0.80 -9.60
N GLN A 328 -12.78 -1.62 -10.30
CA GLN A 328 -12.96 -1.89 -11.74
C GLN A 328 -14.16 -2.77 -12.03
N ASN A 329 -14.68 -3.47 -11.01
CA ASN A 329 -15.79 -4.41 -11.18
C ASN A 329 -17.16 -3.74 -11.01
N GLN A 330 -17.21 -2.40 -11.10
CA GLN A 330 -18.46 -1.66 -11.02
C GLN A 330 -19.36 -1.98 -12.22
N PRO A 331 -20.68 -2.14 -12.00
CA PRO A 331 -21.62 -2.37 -13.08
C PRO A 331 -21.66 -1.15 -14.01
N ILE A 332 -21.52 -1.39 -15.30
CA ILE A 332 -21.66 -0.35 -16.33
C ILE A 332 -23.14 -0.17 -16.64
N LEU A 333 -23.67 1.03 -16.37
CA LEU A 333 -25.03 1.41 -16.73
C LEU A 333 -25.00 2.35 -17.95
N PRO A 334 -25.43 1.90 -19.14
CA PRO A 334 -25.54 2.79 -20.29
C PRO A 334 -26.66 3.81 -20.07
N ILE A 335 -26.34 5.11 -20.23
CA ILE A 335 -27.28 6.22 -20.08
C ILE A 335 -27.34 7.00 -21.40
N ASN A 336 -28.56 7.27 -21.88
CA ASN A 336 -28.77 8.17 -23.00
C ASN A 336 -28.89 9.62 -22.48
N PHE A 337 -27.79 10.37 -22.55
CA PHE A 337 -27.73 11.78 -22.15
C PHE A 337 -28.59 12.73 -23.02
N SER A 338 -29.26 12.23 -24.06
CA SER A 338 -30.24 13.00 -24.85
C SER A 338 -31.61 13.07 -24.18
N LEU A 339 -31.86 12.26 -23.15
CA LEU A 339 -33.13 12.24 -22.41
C LEU A 339 -33.20 13.38 -21.38
N PRO A 340 -34.41 13.83 -21.00
CA PRO A 340 -34.60 14.75 -19.88
C PRO A 340 -33.97 14.25 -18.57
N LEU A 341 -33.48 15.18 -17.74
CA LEU A 341 -32.78 14.85 -16.50
C LEU A 341 -33.65 14.04 -15.52
N ASP A 342 -34.93 14.39 -15.40
CA ASP A 342 -35.89 13.69 -14.55
C ASP A 342 -36.11 12.24 -14.99
N GLU A 343 -36.16 11.98 -16.30
CA GLU A 343 -36.22 10.61 -16.83
C GLU A 343 -34.94 9.81 -16.51
N ILE A 344 -33.77 10.43 -16.67
CA ILE A 344 -32.48 9.80 -16.33
C ILE A 344 -32.42 9.47 -14.84
N VAL A 345 -32.83 10.40 -13.97
CA VAL A 345 -32.82 10.21 -12.51
C VAL A 345 -33.80 9.10 -12.11
N GLU A 346 -35.02 9.08 -12.67
CA GLU A 346 -36.00 8.02 -12.41
C GLU A 346 -35.47 6.65 -12.86
N TYR A 347 -34.85 6.56 -14.05
CA TYR A 347 -34.25 5.34 -14.55
C TYR A 347 -33.14 4.81 -13.61
N ILE A 348 -32.18 5.67 -13.23
CA ILE A 348 -31.10 5.30 -12.29
C ILE A 348 -31.67 4.85 -10.94
N THR A 349 -32.70 5.54 -10.45
CA THR A 349 -33.39 5.20 -9.20
C THR A 349 -33.98 3.80 -9.27
N LYS A 350 -34.73 3.50 -10.34
CA LYS A 350 -35.32 2.17 -10.57
C LYS A 350 -34.25 1.09 -10.69
N VAL A 351 -33.17 1.34 -11.41
CA VAL A 351 -32.05 0.40 -11.53
C VAL A 351 -31.44 0.12 -10.15
N LYS A 352 -31.18 1.17 -9.35
CA LYS A 352 -30.59 1.01 -8.02
C LYS A 352 -31.50 0.27 -7.03
N GLU A 353 -32.81 0.43 -7.13
CA GLU A 353 -33.80 -0.30 -6.31
C GLU A 353 -33.81 -1.81 -6.59
N HIS A 354 -33.49 -2.23 -7.82
CA HIS A 354 -33.61 -3.62 -8.25
C HIS A 354 -32.27 -4.36 -8.38
N ILE A 355 -31.17 -3.63 -8.58
CA ILE A 355 -29.83 -4.22 -8.73
C ILE A 355 -29.05 -4.10 -7.42
N ASN A 356 -28.73 -5.27 -6.86
CA ASN A 356 -27.66 -5.43 -5.88
C ASN A 356 -26.55 -6.27 -6.52
N PRO A 357 -25.45 -5.66 -7.00
CA PRO A 357 -24.39 -6.41 -7.67
C PRO A 357 -23.85 -7.50 -6.76
N LYS A 358 -23.76 -8.73 -7.30
CA LYS A 358 -23.14 -9.84 -6.59
C LYS A 358 -21.64 -9.69 -6.63
N THR A 359 -20.97 -9.96 -5.51
CA THR A 359 -19.50 -10.10 -5.52
C THR A 359 -19.10 -11.38 -6.26
N PRO A 360 -17.83 -11.50 -6.70
CA PRO A 360 -17.32 -12.75 -7.26
C PRO A 360 -17.58 -13.96 -6.35
N PHE A 361 -17.51 -13.80 -5.03
CA PHE A 361 -17.81 -14.86 -4.06
C PHE A 361 -19.29 -15.26 -4.05
N GLU A 362 -20.20 -14.30 -4.15
CA GLU A 362 -21.64 -14.59 -4.27
C GLU A 362 -21.97 -15.28 -5.60
N LEU A 363 -21.24 -14.98 -6.68
CA LEU A 363 -21.34 -15.70 -7.95
C LEU A 363 -20.80 -17.13 -7.84
N LEU A 364 -19.78 -17.34 -7.00
CA LEU A 364 -19.25 -18.66 -6.66
C LEU A 364 -20.10 -19.42 -5.63
N GLY A 365 -21.25 -18.86 -5.20
CA GLY A 365 -22.21 -19.50 -4.31
C GLY A 365 -21.90 -19.36 -2.82
N LYS A 366 -20.99 -18.46 -2.42
CA LYS A 366 -20.80 -18.12 -1.01
C LYS A 366 -21.87 -17.13 -0.55
N GLU A 367 -22.46 -17.37 0.61
CA GLU A 367 -23.31 -16.39 1.27
C GLU A 367 -22.42 -15.37 2.01
N LEU A 368 -22.65 -14.08 1.75
CA LEU A 368 -21.98 -12.97 2.43
C LEU A 368 -23.00 -12.13 3.18
N GLU A 369 -22.61 -11.63 4.35
CA GLU A 369 -23.43 -10.71 5.12
C GLU A 369 -23.40 -9.30 4.49
N LYS A 370 -24.41 -8.49 4.81
CA LYS A 370 -24.40 -7.07 4.40
C LYS A 370 -23.35 -6.35 5.24
N GLY A 371 -22.45 -5.64 4.56
CA GLY A 371 -21.46 -4.79 5.23
C GLY A 371 -22.12 -3.61 5.94
N ASP A 372 -21.42 -3.06 6.92
CA ASP A 372 -21.82 -1.82 7.57
C ASP A 372 -21.77 -0.64 6.58
N ASP A 373 -22.67 0.33 6.74
CA ASP A 373 -22.57 1.61 6.04
C ASP A 373 -21.88 2.67 6.91
N LEU A 374 -21.53 3.82 6.33
CA LEU A 374 -20.95 4.94 7.08
C LEU A 374 -21.90 5.51 8.15
N THR A 375 -23.19 5.18 8.12
CA THR A 375 -24.16 5.62 9.14
C THR A 375 -24.14 4.75 10.39
N CYS A 376 -23.61 3.52 10.30
CA CYS A 376 -23.34 2.63 11.44
C CYS A 376 -22.14 3.10 12.29
N LEU A 377 -21.25 3.92 11.73
CA LEU A 377 -20.22 4.60 12.51
C LEU A 377 -20.91 5.50 13.55
N PRO A 378 -20.34 5.74 14.75
CA PRO A 378 -20.98 6.55 15.78
C PRO A 378 -21.13 8.03 15.35
N VAL A 379 -22.15 8.32 14.54
CA VAL A 379 -22.51 9.65 14.05
C VAL A 379 -23.38 10.33 15.10
N MET A 380 -22.76 11.13 15.97
CA MET A 380 -23.49 11.99 16.92
C MET A 380 -24.35 13.05 16.18
N LYS A 381 -25.48 13.46 16.76
CA LYS A 381 -26.31 14.55 16.21
C LYS A 381 -25.55 15.89 16.23
N GLY A 382 -25.54 16.63 15.12
CA GLY A 382 -25.15 18.06 15.07
C GLY A 382 -23.98 18.43 14.15
N GLU A 383 -23.03 17.51 13.90
CA GLU A 383 -21.87 17.77 13.04
C GLU A 383 -21.93 16.99 11.72
N SER A 384 -21.34 17.54 10.65
CA SER A 384 -21.20 16.89 9.35
C SER A 384 -20.46 15.54 9.48
N PRO A 385 -20.88 14.47 8.77
CA PRO A 385 -20.17 13.18 8.76
C PRO A 385 -18.67 13.29 8.48
N GLN A 386 -18.28 14.18 7.56
CA GLN A 386 -16.90 14.47 7.15
C GLN A 386 -15.99 14.77 8.35
N LYS A 387 -16.38 15.78 9.15
CA LYS A 387 -15.63 16.22 10.34
C LYS A 387 -15.37 15.08 11.32
N LYS A 388 -16.39 14.27 11.59
CA LYS A 388 -16.27 13.14 12.53
C LYS A 388 -15.31 12.07 12.02
N LEU A 389 -15.38 11.76 10.73
CA LEU A 389 -14.49 10.78 10.10
C LEU A 389 -13.05 11.28 10.10
N SER A 390 -12.86 12.58 9.84
CA SER A 390 -11.55 13.22 9.95
C SER A 390 -11.01 13.17 11.38
N ASP A 391 -11.83 13.48 12.39
CA ASP A 391 -11.45 13.39 13.81
C ASP A 391 -11.13 11.94 14.23
N MET A 392 -11.90 10.97 13.74
CA MET A 392 -11.65 9.55 13.97
C MET A 392 -10.28 9.12 13.43
N LEU A 393 -9.96 9.53 12.19
CA LEU A 393 -8.66 9.26 11.57
C LEU A 393 -7.52 10.03 12.27
N TYR A 394 -7.78 11.25 12.75
CA TYR A 394 -6.85 12.03 13.56
C TYR A 394 -6.50 11.33 14.88
N VAL A 395 -7.53 10.87 15.61
CA VAL A 395 -7.37 10.10 16.84
C VAL A 395 -6.54 8.84 16.60
N TYR A 396 -6.83 8.10 15.52
CA TYR A 396 -6.06 6.92 15.13
C TYR A 396 -4.57 7.24 14.95
N ASP A 397 -4.27 8.23 14.11
CA ASP A 397 -2.89 8.61 13.80
C ASP A 397 -2.13 9.08 15.05
N MET A 398 -2.73 9.93 15.89
CA MET A 398 -2.08 10.47 17.08
C MET A 398 -1.86 9.41 18.15
N LYS A 399 -2.82 8.51 18.38
CA LYS A 399 -2.63 7.36 19.29
C LYS A 399 -1.52 6.44 18.77
N LYS A 400 -1.44 6.21 17.45
CA LYS A 400 -0.34 5.45 16.84
C LYS A 400 1.03 6.11 17.03
N LYS A 401 1.07 7.44 17.08
CA LYS A 401 2.29 8.21 17.40
C LYS A 401 2.62 8.33 18.88
N GLY A 402 1.81 7.73 19.77
CA GLY A 402 2.05 7.68 21.21
C GLY A 402 1.55 8.88 22.00
N TYR A 403 0.67 9.71 21.43
CA TYR A 403 0.05 10.83 22.14
C TYR A 403 -1.04 10.38 23.10
N PHE A 404 -1.19 11.12 24.21
CA PHE A 404 -2.22 10.85 25.21
C PHE A 404 -3.57 11.45 24.81
N ASP A 405 -4.65 10.83 25.27
CA ASP A 405 -6.02 11.25 25.01
C ASP A 405 -6.25 12.74 25.29
N LYS A 406 -5.71 13.27 26.39
CA LYS A 406 -5.81 14.69 26.76
C LYS A 406 -5.20 15.62 25.70
N GLU A 407 -4.08 15.24 25.09
CA GLU A 407 -3.41 16.05 24.07
C GLU A 407 -4.22 16.06 22.78
N ILE A 408 -4.74 14.90 22.41
CA ILE A 408 -5.58 14.71 21.22
C ILE A 408 -6.89 15.50 21.38
N ILE A 409 -7.54 15.38 22.54
CA ILE A 409 -8.78 16.10 22.86
C ILE A 409 -8.56 17.60 22.84
N ASN A 410 -7.47 18.10 23.44
CA ASN A 410 -7.19 19.54 23.44
C ASN A 410 -7.02 20.10 22.02
N GLU A 411 -6.38 19.36 21.11
CA GLU A 411 -6.23 19.79 19.71
C GLU A 411 -7.58 19.84 18.99
N VAL A 412 -8.39 18.78 19.14
CA VAL A 412 -9.71 18.70 18.49
C VAL A 412 -10.69 19.73 19.08
N ASP A 413 -10.69 19.91 20.40
CA ASP A 413 -11.45 20.97 21.08
C ASP A 413 -10.99 22.36 20.59
N GLY A 414 -9.69 22.55 20.32
CA GLY A 414 -9.15 23.78 19.75
C GLY A 414 -9.67 24.07 18.34
N TYR A 415 -9.81 23.02 17.51
CA TYR A 415 -10.32 23.11 16.15
C TYR A 415 -11.83 23.41 16.09
N HIS A 416 -12.64 22.81 16.98
CA HIS A 416 -14.11 22.96 17.01
C HIS A 416 -14.64 24.00 18.02
N GLU A 417 -13.79 24.90 18.53
CA GLU A 417 -14.18 25.93 19.52
C GLU A 417 -14.79 25.38 20.83
N LYS A 418 -14.17 24.34 21.41
CA LYS A 418 -14.41 23.73 22.74
C LYS A 418 -15.71 22.92 22.90
N THR A 419 -16.08 22.17 21.87
CA THR A 419 -17.07 21.10 22.00
C THR A 419 -16.48 19.91 22.77
N ALA A 420 -16.85 19.71 24.05
CA ALA A 420 -16.30 18.65 24.89
C ALA A 420 -16.70 17.20 24.49
N TYR A 421 -17.11 16.96 23.23
CA TYR A 421 -17.68 15.69 22.79
C TYR A 421 -16.64 14.58 22.73
N LEU A 422 -15.43 14.84 22.21
CA LEU A 422 -14.44 13.79 21.96
C LEU A 422 -14.01 13.06 23.24
N ARG A 423 -14.15 13.69 24.41
CA ARG A 423 -13.84 13.07 25.72
C ARG A 423 -14.56 11.74 25.94
N ASN A 424 -15.80 11.62 25.47
CA ASN A 424 -16.60 10.42 25.66
C ASN A 424 -16.40 9.39 24.55
N TYR A 425 -15.84 9.80 23.40
CA TYR A 425 -15.78 8.96 22.19
C TYR A 425 -14.36 8.64 21.72
N ILE A 426 -13.31 9.19 22.35
CA ILE A 426 -11.93 9.00 21.87
C ILE A 426 -11.52 7.53 21.75
N ASN A 427 -11.94 6.67 22.68
CA ASN A 427 -11.65 5.24 22.61
C ASN A 427 -12.51 4.56 21.55
N THR A 428 -13.79 4.90 21.46
CA THR A 428 -14.68 4.41 20.40
C THR A 428 -14.14 4.77 19.02
N TYR A 429 -13.70 6.01 18.81
CA TYR A 429 -13.13 6.48 17.54
C TYR A 429 -11.87 5.70 17.20
N TYR A 430 -11.00 5.49 18.19
CA TYR A 430 -9.79 4.70 17.99
C TYR A 430 -10.11 3.24 17.64
N ASP A 431 -11.02 2.59 18.36
CA ASP A 431 -11.35 1.19 18.18
C ASP A 431 -12.03 0.95 16.83
N VAL A 432 -12.95 1.83 16.45
CA VAL A 432 -13.60 1.80 15.12
C VAL A 432 -12.58 2.04 14.02
N ALA A 433 -11.75 3.08 14.11
CA ALA A 433 -10.70 3.32 13.11
C ALA A 433 -9.74 2.13 13.00
N LYS A 434 -9.37 1.53 14.13
CA LYS A 434 -8.50 0.36 14.18
C LYS A 434 -9.14 -0.83 13.48
N GLU A 435 -10.42 -1.08 13.71
CA GLU A 435 -11.14 -2.17 13.07
C GLU A 435 -11.20 -1.98 11.54
N TYR A 436 -11.57 -0.77 11.09
CA TYR A 436 -11.63 -0.46 9.67
C TYR A 436 -10.26 -0.48 9.00
N ILE A 437 -9.22 0.04 9.64
CA ILE A 437 -7.88 0.15 9.05
C ILE A 437 -7.10 -1.15 9.19
N GLU A 438 -6.97 -1.72 10.39
CA GLU A 438 -6.08 -2.86 10.65
C GLU A 438 -6.70 -4.20 10.27
N ASN A 439 -8.02 -4.33 10.43
CA ASN A 439 -8.76 -5.53 10.02
C ASN A 439 -9.41 -5.36 8.64
N GLU A 440 -9.10 -4.27 7.92
CA GLU A 440 -9.50 -4.06 6.53
C GLU A 440 -11.02 -4.00 6.30
N LYS A 441 -11.82 -3.74 7.34
CA LYS A 441 -13.28 -3.58 7.23
C LYS A 441 -13.71 -2.42 6.33
N TYR A 442 -12.82 -1.48 5.98
CA TYR A 442 -13.13 -0.44 4.99
C TYR A 442 -13.53 -1.03 3.63
N LYS A 443 -13.13 -2.26 3.30
CA LYS A 443 -13.53 -2.95 2.07
C LYS A 443 -15.05 -3.14 2.01
N GLU A 444 -15.68 -3.40 3.16
CA GLU A 444 -17.12 -3.55 3.28
C GLU A 444 -17.87 -2.29 2.88
N LEU A 445 -17.28 -1.10 3.09
CA LEU A 445 -17.87 0.18 2.68
C LEU A 445 -17.96 0.32 1.16
N ILE A 446 -17.08 -0.36 0.43
CA ILE A 446 -16.98 -0.28 -1.04
C ILE A 446 -17.75 -1.40 -1.70
N THR A 447 -17.62 -2.61 -1.18
CA THR A 447 -18.29 -3.81 -1.70
C THR A 447 -19.74 -3.93 -1.22
N GLY A 448 -20.10 -3.27 -0.11
CA GLY A 448 -21.37 -3.43 0.58
C GLY A 448 -21.54 -4.80 1.25
N LYS A 449 -20.45 -5.57 1.42
CA LYS A 449 -20.46 -6.98 1.85
C LYS A 449 -19.33 -7.27 2.83
N SER A 450 -19.65 -8.03 3.88
CA SER A 450 -18.69 -8.56 4.86
C SER A 450 -18.38 -10.03 4.56
N GLU A 451 -17.11 -10.41 4.74
CA GLU A 451 -16.59 -11.78 4.53
C GLU A 451 -16.71 -12.69 5.76
#